data_AF-A0A5B8HGB8-F1
#
_entry.id   AF-A0A5B8HGB8-F1
#
_cell.length_a   1.000
_cell.length_b   1.000
_cell.length_c   1.000
_cell.angle_alpha   90.00
_cell.angle_beta   90.00
_cell.angle_gamma   90.00
#
_symmetry.space_group_name_H-M   'P 1'
#
loop_
_entity.id
_entity.type
_entity.pdbx_description
1 polymer ?
#
loop_
_entity_poly.entity_id
_entity_poly.type
_entity_poly.pdbx_seq_one_letter_code
_entity_poly.pdbx_strand_id
1 'polypeptide(L)'
;GGTTAAPGINGSRARLPYNLDPARTPVLGSWRAGVQVPAMLRSGWYRLPTNEQRDRAPLLVVTAAGRFDSREVRLQWATDEQAAAGHHGGSMEFADVGAAPAWRNLRAPLSAIPSTATQVRLVADDQDLAPQHWIALTPPRIPRVRTLQNVVGAADPVFLDWLVGLAFPCQRPFGHQYGVDETPKWRILPDRFGAEANSPVMDHNGGGPLGITELLMRATTVASYLKDDWFRDWGALQRLTPYYPDAQPADLNLGTVTRSGLWSPAPLRRG
;
A
#
# COMPACT_ATOMS: atom_id res chain seq x y z
N GLY A 1 8.15 -3.81 -9.23
CA GLY A 1 6.73 -4.16 -9.45
C GLY A 1 6.66 -5.36 -10.37
N GLY A 2 5.58 -6.13 -10.34
CA GLY A 2 5.40 -7.28 -11.24
C GLY A 2 4.55 -6.94 -12.47
N THR A 3 4.38 -7.92 -13.35
CA THR A 3 3.44 -7.86 -14.48
C THR A 3 2.27 -8.84 -14.30
N THR A 4 1.23 -8.68 -15.10
CA THR A 4 0.07 -9.56 -15.20
C THR A 4 -0.06 -10.14 -16.61
N ALA A 5 -0.58 -11.36 -16.70
CA ALA A 5 -0.79 -12.06 -17.98
C ALA A 5 -1.93 -11.44 -18.80
N ALA A 6 -2.99 -10.96 -18.15
CA ALA A 6 -4.03 -10.18 -18.81
C ALA A 6 -3.69 -8.68 -18.78
N PRO A 7 -3.83 -7.96 -19.90
CA PRO A 7 -3.71 -6.51 -19.91
C PRO A 7 -4.91 -5.84 -19.20
N GLY A 8 -4.67 -4.66 -18.62
CA GLY A 8 -5.71 -3.79 -18.08
C GLY A 8 -6.41 -2.96 -19.15
N ILE A 9 -7.23 -2.00 -18.71
CA ILE A 9 -8.14 -1.23 -19.57
C ILE A 9 -7.46 -0.46 -20.72
N ASN A 10 -6.19 -0.09 -20.58
CA ASN A 10 -5.42 0.62 -21.62
C ASN A 10 -4.25 -0.22 -22.15
N GLY A 11 -4.30 -1.55 -22.05
CA GLY A 11 -3.24 -2.44 -22.53
C GLY A 11 -2.08 -2.64 -21.55
N SER A 12 -2.01 -1.89 -20.45
CA SER A 12 -0.96 -2.02 -19.44
C SER A 12 -0.97 -3.41 -18.80
N ARG A 13 0.22 -4.03 -18.68
CA ARG A 13 0.42 -5.30 -17.98
C ARG A 13 1.02 -5.11 -16.59
N ALA A 14 1.06 -3.89 -16.06
CA ALA A 14 1.61 -3.63 -14.74
C ALA A 14 0.71 -4.26 -13.65
N ARG A 15 1.32 -4.98 -12.70
CA ARG A 15 0.62 -5.42 -11.50
C ARG A 15 0.40 -4.21 -10.59
N LEU A 16 -0.87 -3.85 -10.41
CA LEU A 16 -1.25 -2.72 -9.58
C LEU A 16 -1.18 -3.05 -8.07
N PRO A 17 -0.76 -2.07 -7.23
CA PRO A 17 -0.76 -2.19 -5.78
C PRO A 17 -2.16 -1.97 -5.19
N TYR A 18 -2.29 -2.09 -3.87
CA TYR A 18 -3.47 -1.65 -3.11
C TYR A 18 -4.79 -2.28 -3.58
N ASN A 19 -4.72 -3.45 -4.21
CA ASN A 19 -5.84 -4.15 -4.82
C ASN A 19 -6.62 -3.29 -5.85
N LEU A 20 -5.94 -2.35 -6.52
CA LEU A 20 -6.52 -1.59 -7.62
C LEU A 20 -6.84 -2.54 -8.78
N ASP A 21 -8.04 -2.39 -9.34
CA ASP A 21 -8.55 -3.22 -10.41
C ASP A 21 -7.99 -2.77 -11.78
N PRO A 22 -7.14 -3.58 -12.44
CA PRO A 22 -6.55 -3.21 -13.73
C PRO A 22 -7.59 -3.08 -14.85
N ALA A 23 -8.77 -3.69 -14.73
CA ALA A 23 -9.86 -3.54 -15.70
C ALA A 23 -10.53 -2.15 -15.63
N ARG A 24 -10.24 -1.36 -14.58
CA ARG A 24 -10.80 0.00 -14.39
C ARG A 24 -9.77 1.07 -14.10
N THR A 25 -8.50 0.70 -13.98
CA THR A 25 -7.41 1.61 -13.60
C THR A 25 -6.37 1.65 -14.71
N PRO A 26 -6.39 2.66 -15.60
CA PRO A 26 -5.34 2.82 -16.59
C PRO A 26 -4.02 3.21 -15.91
N VAL A 27 -2.91 2.83 -16.55
CA VAL A 27 -1.55 3.23 -16.14
C VAL A 27 -0.85 3.88 -17.30
N LEU A 28 -0.22 5.01 -17.07
CA LEU A 28 0.71 5.65 -18.00
C LEU A 28 2.07 5.77 -17.32
N GLY A 29 3.16 5.65 -18.08
CA GLY A 29 4.48 5.89 -17.54
C GLY A 29 5.54 6.15 -18.61
N SER A 30 6.66 6.72 -18.18
CA SER A 30 7.77 7.12 -19.05
C SER A 30 8.86 6.05 -19.20
N TRP A 31 8.87 5.02 -18.35
CA TRP A 31 9.90 3.98 -18.41
C TRP A 31 9.92 3.29 -19.77
N ARG A 32 11.11 3.16 -20.33
CA ARG A 32 11.35 2.42 -21.57
C ARG A 32 12.71 1.73 -21.55
N ALA A 33 12.79 0.60 -22.27
CA ALA A 33 14.08 0.00 -22.58
C ALA A 33 14.84 0.85 -23.62
N GLY A 34 16.16 0.96 -23.46
CA GLY A 34 17.05 1.64 -24.40
C GLY A 34 17.21 3.14 -24.14
N VAL A 35 17.27 3.92 -25.23
CA VAL A 35 17.50 5.38 -25.18
C VAL A 35 16.33 6.08 -24.49
N GLN A 36 16.64 6.82 -23.43
CA GLN A 36 15.67 7.66 -22.73
C GLN A 36 15.41 8.94 -23.53
N VAL A 37 14.18 9.42 -23.47
CA VAL A 37 13.74 10.67 -24.10
C VAL A 37 12.84 11.40 -23.12
N PRO A 38 12.78 12.74 -23.17
CA PRO A 38 11.85 13.49 -22.33
C PRO A 38 10.41 13.01 -22.54
N ALA A 39 9.65 12.91 -21.46
CA ALA A 39 8.27 12.45 -21.47
C ALA A 39 7.37 13.41 -20.69
N MET A 40 6.26 13.83 -21.29
CA MET A 40 5.32 14.75 -20.68
C MET A 40 3.91 14.15 -20.70
N LEU A 41 3.17 14.34 -19.61
CA LEU A 41 1.78 13.98 -19.50
C LEU A 41 0.96 15.20 -19.09
N ARG A 42 -0.14 15.43 -19.81
CA ARG A 42 -1.24 16.28 -19.36
C ARG A 42 -2.52 15.49 -19.52
N SER A 43 -3.10 15.05 -18.41
CA SER A 43 -4.34 14.27 -18.45
C SER A 43 -5.52 15.11 -18.93
N GLY A 44 -6.62 14.45 -19.28
CA GLY A 44 -7.93 15.10 -19.33
C GLY A 44 -8.34 15.63 -17.95
N TRP A 45 -9.41 16.44 -17.94
CA TRP A 45 -10.02 16.94 -16.71
C TRP A 45 -10.89 15.87 -16.04
N TYR A 46 -10.72 15.71 -14.73
CA TYR A 46 -11.53 14.88 -13.86
C TYR A 46 -12.47 15.78 -13.04
N ARG A 47 -13.77 15.49 -13.07
CA ARG A 47 -14.77 16.23 -12.31
C ARG A 47 -14.56 16.00 -10.81
N LEU A 48 -14.47 17.09 -10.05
CA LEU A 48 -14.51 17.03 -8.60
C LEU A 48 -15.95 16.76 -8.12
N PRO A 49 -16.14 16.04 -7.02
CA PRO A 49 -17.44 15.92 -6.38
C PRO A 49 -17.87 17.29 -5.80
N THR A 50 -19.13 17.38 -5.39
CA THR A 50 -19.68 18.59 -4.75
C THR A 50 -18.90 18.97 -3.49
N ASN A 51 -18.98 20.25 -3.07
CA ASN A 51 -18.29 20.73 -1.87
C ASN A 51 -18.69 19.95 -0.62
N GLU A 52 -19.98 19.66 -0.44
CA GLU A 52 -20.47 18.85 0.69
C GLU A 52 -19.84 17.44 0.71
N GLN A 53 -19.64 16.83 -0.46
CA GLN A 53 -18.97 15.53 -0.56
C GLN A 53 -17.46 15.65 -0.30
N ARG A 54 -16.83 16.75 -0.71
CA ARG A 54 -15.42 17.02 -0.42
C ARG A 54 -15.17 17.24 1.06
N ASP A 55 -16.07 17.92 1.76
CA ASP A 55 -15.93 18.17 3.21
C ASP A 55 -15.97 16.88 4.04
N ARG A 56 -16.55 15.81 3.50
CA ARG A 56 -16.58 14.47 4.10
C ARG A 56 -15.38 13.59 3.71
N ALA A 57 -14.53 14.06 2.81
CA ALA A 57 -13.39 13.31 2.29
C ALA A 57 -12.07 14.03 2.62
N PRO A 58 -11.05 13.34 3.14
CA PRO A 58 -9.87 14.02 3.63
C PRO A 58 -8.86 14.37 2.52
N LEU A 59 -8.81 13.56 1.46
CA LEU A 59 -7.66 13.51 0.54
C LEU A 59 -8.08 13.25 -0.91
N LEU A 60 -7.28 13.78 -1.83
CA LEU A 60 -7.13 13.27 -3.18
C LEU A 60 -5.81 12.51 -3.27
N VAL A 61 -5.85 11.34 -3.90
CA VAL A 61 -4.72 10.41 -3.98
C VAL A 61 -4.43 10.03 -5.42
N VAL A 62 -3.14 9.98 -5.75
CA VAL A 62 -2.63 9.42 -7.00
C VAL A 62 -1.70 8.27 -6.65
N THR A 63 -1.92 7.09 -7.24
CA THR A 63 -0.94 6.00 -7.09
C THR A 63 0.12 6.15 -8.16
N ALA A 64 1.38 6.21 -7.73
CA ALA A 64 2.54 6.46 -8.58
C ALA A 64 3.66 5.46 -8.30
N ALA A 65 4.56 5.26 -9.26
CA ALA A 65 5.80 4.52 -9.11
C ALA A 65 6.93 5.21 -9.86
N GLY A 66 8.17 4.85 -9.51
CA GLY A 66 9.37 5.40 -10.12
C GLY A 66 10.15 6.35 -9.21
N ARG A 67 11.25 6.91 -9.75
CA ARG A 67 12.11 7.89 -9.08
C ARG A 67 11.87 9.23 -9.77
N PHE A 68 11.37 10.20 -9.01
CA PHE A 68 11.02 11.53 -9.47
C PHE A 68 10.94 12.50 -8.30
N ASP A 69 11.13 13.79 -8.59
CA ASP A 69 11.00 14.90 -7.66
C ASP A 69 9.53 15.32 -7.49
N SER A 70 9.19 15.91 -6.35
CA SER A 70 7.81 16.34 -6.05
C SER A 70 7.23 17.30 -7.10
N ARG A 71 8.05 18.18 -7.67
CA ARG A 71 7.68 19.15 -8.71
C ARG A 71 7.32 18.52 -10.06
N GLU A 72 7.77 17.29 -10.32
CA GLU A 72 7.58 16.61 -11.61
C GLU A 72 6.18 16.01 -11.74
N VAL A 73 5.42 15.88 -10.65
CA VAL A 73 4.04 15.41 -10.67
C VAL A 73 3.16 16.39 -9.90
N ARG A 74 2.28 17.09 -10.62
CA ARG A 74 1.42 18.14 -10.06
C ARG A 74 -0.05 17.90 -10.34
N LEU A 75 -0.87 18.31 -9.39
CA LEU A 75 -2.31 18.45 -9.57
C LEU A 75 -2.61 19.87 -10.00
N GLN A 76 -3.32 20.06 -11.11
CA GLN A 76 -3.87 21.35 -11.52
C GLN A 76 -5.38 21.35 -11.29
N TRP A 77 -5.94 22.49 -10.86
CA TRP A 77 -7.39 22.68 -10.72
C TRP A 77 -7.90 23.80 -11.63
N ALA A 78 -9.18 23.74 -11.96
CA ALA A 78 -9.86 24.73 -12.78
C ALA A 78 -11.35 24.83 -12.41
N THR A 79 -11.95 25.99 -12.73
CA THR A 79 -13.40 26.12 -12.92
C THR A 79 -13.82 25.55 -14.28
N ASP A 80 -15.12 25.44 -14.54
CA ASP A 80 -15.64 24.94 -15.82
C ASP A 80 -15.26 25.86 -16.99
N GLU A 81 -15.30 27.17 -16.78
CA GLU A 81 -14.87 28.18 -17.77
C GLU A 81 -13.37 28.07 -18.06
N GLN A 82 -12.54 27.99 -17.01
CA GLN A 82 -11.09 27.84 -17.16
C GLN A 82 -10.74 26.54 -17.90
N ALA A 83 -11.38 25.43 -17.53
CA ALA A 83 -11.17 24.12 -18.16
C ALA A 83 -11.55 24.13 -19.64
N ALA A 84 -12.67 24.76 -20.00
CA ALA A 84 -13.13 24.92 -21.38
C ALA A 84 -12.17 25.78 -22.22
N ALA A 85 -11.57 26.81 -21.61
CA ALA A 85 -10.53 27.64 -22.23
C ALA A 85 -9.13 26.98 -22.24
N GLY A 86 -8.99 25.75 -21.71
CA GLY A 86 -7.69 25.05 -21.61
C GLY A 86 -6.75 25.58 -20.53
N HIS A 87 -7.21 26.52 -19.70
CA HIS A 87 -6.48 27.14 -18.61
C HIS A 87 -6.69 26.41 -17.27
N HIS A 88 -5.86 26.75 -16.28
CA HIS A 88 -5.99 26.27 -14.91
C HIS A 88 -5.94 27.46 -13.95
N GLY A 89 -6.64 27.36 -12.82
CA GLY A 89 -6.67 28.39 -11.79
C GLY A 89 -5.51 28.28 -10.79
N GLY A 90 -4.83 27.14 -10.76
CA GLY A 90 -3.66 26.92 -9.91
C GLY A 90 -3.21 25.45 -9.89
N SER A 91 -2.13 25.20 -9.16
CA SER A 91 -1.56 23.85 -9.04
C SER A 91 -0.95 23.61 -7.68
N MET A 92 -0.83 22.34 -7.30
CA MET A 92 -0.10 21.91 -6.11
C MET A 92 0.70 20.64 -6.38
N GLU A 93 1.72 20.44 -5.55
CA GLU A 93 2.46 19.18 -5.44
C GLU A 93 1.75 18.22 -4.48
N PHE A 94 2.27 16.99 -4.39
CA PHE A 94 1.78 15.97 -3.49
C PHE A 94 2.76 15.70 -2.36
N ALA A 95 2.22 15.30 -1.21
CA ALA A 95 3.01 14.61 -0.20
C ALA A 95 3.39 13.21 -0.69
N ASP A 96 4.68 12.89 -0.66
CA ASP A 96 5.22 11.57 -0.99
C ASP A 96 6.03 11.03 0.19
N VAL A 97 5.55 9.93 0.75
CA VAL A 97 6.13 9.30 1.96
C VAL A 97 6.69 7.90 1.63
N GLY A 98 6.32 7.34 0.47
CA GLY A 98 6.65 5.97 0.14
C GLY A 98 8.09 5.82 -0.38
N ALA A 99 8.59 4.59 -0.39
CA ALA A 99 9.91 4.31 -0.96
C ALA A 99 9.91 4.40 -2.48
N ALA A 100 10.79 5.24 -3.04
CA ALA A 100 11.13 5.18 -4.46
C ALA A 100 12.01 3.94 -4.74
N PRO A 101 11.81 3.21 -5.86
CA PRO A 101 10.86 3.47 -6.94
C PRO A 101 9.55 2.70 -6.83
N ALA A 102 9.22 2.18 -5.65
CA ALA A 102 8.05 1.33 -5.47
C ALA A 102 6.74 2.09 -5.73
N TRP A 103 5.69 1.32 -5.99
CA TRP A 103 4.33 1.84 -6.01
C TRP A 103 3.97 2.45 -4.66
N ARG A 104 3.48 3.69 -4.68
CA ARG A 104 3.10 4.48 -3.49
C ARG A 104 1.96 5.44 -3.79
N ASN A 105 1.30 5.92 -2.74
CA ASN A 105 0.21 6.88 -2.85
C ASN A 105 0.73 8.29 -2.56
N LEU A 106 0.72 9.13 -3.59
CA LEU A 106 0.89 10.58 -3.51
C LEU A 106 -0.38 11.21 -2.94
N ARG A 107 -0.26 12.14 -1.99
CA ARG A 107 -1.39 12.62 -1.18
C ARG A 107 -1.54 14.13 -1.31
N ALA A 108 -2.75 14.60 -1.61
CA ALA A 108 -3.11 16.02 -1.63
C ALA A 108 -4.31 16.24 -0.71
N PRO A 109 -4.20 17.07 0.35
CA PRO A 109 -5.36 17.43 1.16
C PRO A 109 -6.42 18.12 0.31
N LEU A 110 -7.67 17.65 0.38
CA LEU A 110 -8.75 18.28 -0.40
C LEU A 110 -9.01 19.73 0.02
N SER A 111 -8.73 20.06 1.29
CA SER A 111 -8.81 21.41 1.84
C SER A 111 -7.83 22.40 1.20
N ALA A 112 -6.76 21.93 0.55
CA ALA A 112 -5.83 22.78 -0.19
C ALA A 112 -6.36 23.16 -1.58
N ILE A 113 -7.40 22.49 -2.08
CA ILE A 113 -8.03 22.79 -3.36
C ILE A 113 -9.16 23.81 -3.13
N PRO A 114 -9.17 24.97 -3.83
CA PRO A 114 -10.22 25.97 -3.65
C PRO A 114 -11.64 25.40 -3.83
N SER A 115 -12.58 25.93 -3.05
CA SER A 115 -14.01 25.53 -3.13
C SER A 115 -14.66 25.88 -4.47
N THR A 116 -14.08 26.84 -5.20
CA THR A 116 -14.48 27.24 -6.56
C THR A 116 -14.00 26.28 -7.65
N ALA A 117 -13.00 25.44 -7.37
CA ALA A 117 -12.52 24.46 -8.33
C ALA A 117 -13.58 23.37 -8.56
N THR A 118 -13.84 23.06 -9.83
CA THR A 118 -14.83 22.08 -10.26
C THR A 118 -14.20 20.86 -10.94
N GLN A 119 -12.96 20.98 -11.40
CA GLN A 119 -12.22 19.95 -12.12
C GLN A 119 -10.75 19.96 -11.73
N VAL A 120 -10.11 18.79 -11.84
CA VAL A 120 -8.65 18.63 -11.66
C VAL A 120 -8.03 17.81 -12.78
N ARG A 121 -6.75 18.01 -13.04
CA ARG A 121 -5.97 17.16 -13.96
C ARG A 121 -4.59 16.91 -13.39
N LEU A 122 -3.95 15.84 -13.85
CA LEU A 122 -2.55 15.55 -13.57
C LEU A 122 -1.67 16.11 -14.67
N VAL A 123 -0.56 16.70 -14.25
CA VAL A 123 0.56 17.07 -15.12
C VAL A 123 1.79 16.35 -14.60
N ALA A 124 2.49 15.66 -15.50
CA ALA A 124 3.78 15.07 -15.22
C ALA A 124 4.81 15.51 -16.25
N ASP A 125 6.03 15.75 -15.81
CA ASP A 125 7.13 16.24 -16.65
C ASP A 125 8.43 15.55 -16.25
N ASP A 126 8.87 14.62 -17.09
CA ASP A 126 10.08 13.82 -16.91
C ASP A 126 11.12 14.27 -17.95
N GLN A 127 12.09 15.07 -17.50
CA GLN A 127 13.16 15.62 -18.34
C GLN A 127 14.52 14.97 -18.05
N ASP A 128 14.61 14.11 -17.03
CA ASP A 128 15.85 13.42 -16.68
C ASP A 128 16.01 12.19 -17.59
N LEU A 129 17.18 12.04 -18.20
CA LEU A 129 17.49 10.96 -19.13
C LEU A 129 18.20 9.79 -18.46
N ALA A 130 18.37 9.82 -17.15
CA ALA A 130 18.91 8.71 -16.39
C ALA A 130 17.96 7.50 -16.44
N PRO A 131 18.40 6.30 -16.85
CA PRO A 131 17.53 5.13 -17.03
C PRO A 131 16.74 4.69 -15.78
N GLN A 132 17.20 5.08 -14.59
CA GLN A 132 16.54 4.82 -13.31
C GLN A 132 15.50 5.87 -12.93
N HIS A 133 15.49 7.04 -13.58
CA HIS A 133 14.50 8.09 -13.42
C HIS A 133 13.35 7.82 -14.37
N TRP A 134 12.15 7.71 -13.80
CA TRP A 134 10.94 7.44 -14.56
C TRP A 134 9.74 7.66 -13.66
N ILE A 135 8.60 7.90 -14.28
CA ILE A 135 7.32 8.15 -13.60
C ILE A 135 6.30 7.17 -14.17
N ALA A 136 5.51 6.52 -13.31
CA ALA A 136 4.25 5.90 -13.70
C ALA A 136 3.12 6.40 -12.81
N LEU A 137 1.97 6.69 -13.39
CA LEU A 137 0.81 7.28 -12.73
C LEU A 137 -0.48 6.52 -13.04
N THR A 138 -1.39 6.56 -12.08
CA THR A 138 -2.80 6.20 -12.20
C THR A 138 -3.67 7.46 -12.13
N PRO A 139 -4.95 7.42 -12.55
CA PRO A 139 -5.87 8.53 -12.33
C PRO A 139 -6.01 8.94 -10.85
N PRO A 140 -6.32 10.21 -10.57
CA PRO A 140 -6.60 10.66 -9.21
C PRO A 140 -7.89 10.04 -8.68
N ARG A 141 -7.94 9.76 -7.38
CA ARG A 141 -9.13 9.27 -6.69
C ARG A 141 -9.30 9.93 -5.32
N ILE A 142 -10.54 10.06 -4.87
CA ILE A 142 -10.88 10.48 -3.51
C ILE A 142 -11.31 9.21 -2.74
N PRO A 143 -10.47 8.68 -1.83
CA PRO A 143 -10.77 7.43 -1.16
C PRO A 143 -11.87 7.60 -0.12
N ARG A 144 -12.72 6.57 0.01
CA ARG A 144 -13.61 6.40 1.17
C ARG A 144 -12.82 5.72 2.27
N VAL A 145 -12.54 6.45 3.34
CA VAL A 145 -11.71 5.94 4.45
C VAL A 145 -12.56 5.44 5.61
N ARG A 146 -12.04 4.44 6.32
CA ARG A 146 -12.57 3.91 7.58
C ARG A 146 -11.40 3.79 8.57
N THR A 147 -11.68 3.88 9.86
CA THR A 147 -10.65 3.67 10.90
C THR A 147 -10.13 2.25 10.85
N LEU A 148 -8.87 2.05 11.25
CA LEU A 148 -8.26 0.70 11.33
C LEU A 148 -9.09 -0.22 12.24
N GLN A 149 -9.57 0.28 13.37
CA GLN A 149 -10.46 -0.47 14.27
C GLN A 149 -11.74 -0.96 13.58
N ASN A 150 -12.33 -0.18 12.68
CA ASN A 150 -13.55 -0.59 11.95
C ASN A 150 -13.25 -1.58 10.81
N VAL A 151 -12.01 -1.65 10.34
CA VAL A 151 -11.59 -2.55 9.25
C VAL A 151 -11.08 -3.88 9.80
N VAL A 152 -10.21 -3.84 10.82
CA VAL A 152 -9.55 -5.01 11.43
C VAL A 152 -10.35 -5.56 12.62
N GLY A 153 -10.98 -4.69 13.40
CA GLY A 153 -11.67 -5.09 14.62
C GLY A 153 -10.72 -5.50 15.75
N ALA A 154 -11.28 -6.22 16.72
CA ALA A 154 -10.57 -6.75 17.89
C ALA A 154 -10.56 -8.29 17.96
N ALA A 155 -11.25 -8.97 17.04
CA ALA A 155 -11.43 -10.42 17.07
C ALA A 155 -10.53 -11.18 16.09
N ASP A 156 -10.34 -10.61 14.89
CA ASP A 156 -9.48 -11.20 13.87
C ASP A 156 -8.04 -11.38 14.41
N PRO A 157 -7.37 -12.52 14.10
CA PRO A 157 -5.98 -12.71 14.47
C PRO A 157 -5.07 -11.80 13.65
N VAL A 158 -4.25 -11.01 14.34
CA VAL A 158 -3.35 -10.02 13.75
C VAL A 158 -1.91 -10.40 14.04
N PHE A 159 -1.08 -10.41 13.01
CA PHE A 159 0.37 -10.37 13.17
C PHE A 159 0.78 -8.92 13.44
N LEU A 160 0.95 -8.59 14.72
CA LEU A 160 1.56 -7.33 15.14
C LEU A 160 3.08 -7.48 15.12
N ASP A 161 3.76 -6.71 14.27
CA ASP A 161 5.21 -6.60 14.37
C ASP A 161 5.58 -6.06 15.77
N TRP A 162 6.70 -6.52 16.31
CA TRP A 162 7.01 -6.31 17.73
C TRP A 162 7.10 -4.83 18.16
N LEU A 163 7.43 -3.93 17.24
CA LEU A 163 7.51 -2.48 17.49
C LEU A 163 6.15 -1.80 17.67
N VAL A 164 5.06 -2.40 17.17
CA VAL A 164 3.75 -1.71 17.12
C VAL A 164 2.77 -2.17 18.19
N GLY A 165 3.12 -3.19 18.99
CA GLY A 165 2.20 -3.83 19.93
C GLY A 165 1.50 -2.85 20.89
N LEU A 166 2.24 -1.88 21.45
CA LEU A 166 1.67 -0.91 22.39
C LEU A 166 0.72 0.10 21.73
N ALA A 167 0.91 0.41 20.45
CA ALA A 167 0.07 1.34 19.70
C ALA A 167 -1.28 0.73 19.27
N PHE A 168 -1.37 -0.60 19.26
CA PHE A 168 -2.56 -1.35 18.80
C PHE A 168 -3.06 -2.34 19.88
N PRO A 169 -3.42 -1.86 21.09
CA PRO A 169 -3.74 -2.74 22.22
C PRO A 169 -5.05 -3.52 22.06
N CYS A 170 -5.95 -3.05 21.18
CA CYS A 170 -7.26 -3.69 20.95
C CYS A 170 -7.19 -4.81 19.91
N GLN A 171 -6.16 -4.83 19.05
CA GLN A 171 -5.99 -5.88 18.06
C GLN A 171 -5.48 -7.14 18.75
N ARG A 172 -6.14 -8.26 18.53
CA ARG A 172 -5.73 -9.54 19.12
C ARG A 172 -4.57 -10.15 18.32
N PRO A 173 -3.41 -10.40 18.94
CA PRO A 173 -2.35 -11.17 18.29
C PRO A 173 -2.86 -12.56 17.87
N PHE A 174 -2.37 -13.10 16.76
CA PHE A 174 -2.63 -14.51 16.42
C PHE A 174 -2.06 -15.43 17.52
N GLY A 175 -2.82 -16.47 17.86
CA GLY A 175 -2.42 -17.42 18.89
C GLY A 175 -1.50 -18.52 18.36
N HIS A 176 -0.97 -19.32 19.28
CA HIS A 176 -0.34 -20.60 18.99
C HIS A 176 -0.69 -21.58 20.12
N GLN A 177 -0.96 -22.84 19.77
CA GLN A 177 -1.30 -23.88 20.74
C GLN A 177 -0.78 -25.23 20.25
N TYR A 178 -0.21 -26.03 21.16
CA TYR A 178 0.33 -27.36 20.85
C TYR A 178 1.37 -27.39 19.71
N GLY A 179 2.11 -26.28 19.52
CA GLY A 179 3.11 -26.15 18.45
C GLY A 179 2.54 -25.79 17.07
N VAL A 180 1.26 -25.38 17.00
CA VAL A 180 0.58 -24.94 15.77
C VAL A 180 0.12 -23.49 15.92
N ASP A 181 0.40 -22.67 14.90
CA ASP A 181 -0.01 -21.27 14.86
C ASP A 181 -1.44 -21.11 14.33
N GLU A 182 -2.17 -20.15 14.91
CA GLU A 182 -3.38 -19.62 14.32
C GLU A 182 -3.02 -18.78 13.08
N THR A 183 -3.74 -18.96 11.98
CA THR A 183 -3.52 -18.23 10.72
C THR A 183 -3.90 -16.73 10.88
N PRO A 184 -2.95 -15.77 10.88
CA PRO A 184 -3.28 -14.36 10.92
C PRO A 184 -3.99 -13.90 9.63
N LYS A 185 -4.92 -12.94 9.76
CA LYS A 185 -5.62 -12.31 8.62
C LYS A 185 -5.03 -10.96 8.23
N TRP A 186 -4.36 -10.31 9.18
CA TRP A 186 -3.81 -8.98 9.04
C TRP A 186 -2.38 -8.97 9.56
N ARG A 187 -1.55 -8.09 9.00
CA ARG A 187 -0.25 -7.73 9.57
C ARG A 187 -0.17 -6.22 9.74
N ILE A 188 0.27 -5.76 10.90
CA ILE A 188 0.53 -4.33 11.16
C ILE A 188 2.04 -4.18 11.33
N LEU A 189 2.62 -3.33 10.49
CA LEU A 189 4.04 -3.05 10.44
C LEU A 189 4.31 -1.63 10.99
N PRO A 190 5.48 -1.38 11.60
CA PRO A 190 5.95 -0.03 11.88
C PRO A 190 6.26 0.71 10.56
N ASP A 191 6.75 1.95 10.67
CA ASP A 191 7.29 2.69 9.52
C ASP A 191 8.31 1.86 8.74
N ARG A 192 8.58 2.27 7.49
CA ARG A 192 9.43 1.49 6.60
C ARG A 192 10.81 1.16 7.18
N PHE A 193 11.46 2.11 7.85
CA PHE A 193 12.79 1.88 8.41
C PHE A 193 12.73 0.91 9.59
N GLY A 194 11.70 1.05 10.44
CA GLY A 194 11.38 0.09 11.48
C GLY A 194 11.16 -1.31 10.91
N ALA A 195 10.38 -1.45 9.84
CA ALA A 195 10.06 -2.74 9.25
C ALA A 195 11.30 -3.40 8.61
N GLU A 196 12.12 -2.62 7.91
CA GLU A 196 13.36 -3.07 7.25
C GLU A 196 14.40 -3.56 8.28
N ALA A 197 14.57 -2.83 9.38
CA ALA A 197 15.53 -3.19 10.43
C ALA A 197 15.09 -4.43 11.24
N ASN A 198 13.78 -4.68 11.35
CA ASN A 198 13.24 -5.60 12.36
C ASN A 198 12.56 -6.85 11.80
N SER A 199 12.08 -6.82 10.56
CA SER A 199 11.56 -8.03 9.92
C SER A 199 12.59 -9.17 9.89
N PRO A 200 13.90 -8.95 9.67
CA PRO A 200 14.91 -10.02 9.71
C PRO A 200 14.99 -10.77 11.05
N VAL A 201 14.63 -10.13 12.18
CA VAL A 201 14.61 -10.79 13.49
C VAL A 201 13.48 -11.84 13.56
N MET A 202 12.41 -11.64 12.79
CA MET A 202 11.21 -12.48 12.78
C MET A 202 11.13 -13.38 11.53
N ASP A 203 12.16 -13.38 10.69
CA ASP A 203 12.20 -14.11 9.41
C ASP A 203 12.41 -15.63 9.61
N HIS A 204 12.52 -16.35 8.50
CA HIS A 204 12.77 -17.79 8.53
C HIS A 204 14.13 -18.16 9.13
N ASN A 205 15.14 -17.28 9.04
CA ASN A 205 16.47 -17.51 9.62
C ASN A 205 16.45 -17.28 11.13
N GLY A 206 15.69 -16.29 11.59
CA GLY A 206 15.41 -16.02 13.01
C GLY A 206 14.46 -17.04 13.64
N GLY A 207 13.83 -17.91 12.84
CA GLY A 207 12.83 -18.88 13.30
C GLY A 207 11.50 -18.23 13.71
N GLY A 208 11.24 -17.02 13.22
CA GLY A 208 10.04 -16.25 13.55
C GLY A 208 8.86 -16.51 12.62
N PRO A 209 7.70 -15.91 12.93
CA PRO A 209 6.44 -16.17 12.25
C PRO A 209 6.39 -15.70 10.78
N LEU A 210 7.34 -14.89 10.32
CA LEU A 210 7.42 -14.55 8.88
C LEU A 210 7.78 -15.77 8.04
N GLY A 211 8.61 -16.68 8.56
CA GLY A 211 8.95 -17.92 7.85
C GLY A 211 7.72 -18.80 7.54
N ILE A 212 6.69 -18.75 8.39
CA ILE A 212 5.44 -19.49 8.18
C ILE A 212 4.46 -18.68 7.31
N THR A 213 4.25 -17.40 7.65
CA THR A 213 3.25 -16.58 6.96
C THR A 213 3.60 -16.30 5.49
N GLU A 214 4.88 -16.16 5.16
CA GLU A 214 5.33 -15.94 3.77
C GLU A 214 5.14 -17.18 2.88
N LEU A 215 5.18 -18.38 3.45
CA LEU A 215 4.94 -19.64 2.73
C LEU A 215 3.45 -19.90 2.50
N LEU A 216 2.60 -19.52 3.46
CA LEU A 216 1.17 -19.87 3.44
C LEU A 216 0.28 -18.77 2.84
N MET A 217 0.74 -17.52 2.84
CA MET A 217 -0.11 -16.37 2.54
C MET A 217 0.53 -15.38 1.57
N ARG A 218 -0.32 -14.74 0.79
CA ARG A 218 -0.01 -13.56 0.01
C ARG A 218 -0.33 -12.32 0.83
N ALA A 219 0.69 -11.51 1.14
CA ALA A 219 0.50 -10.19 1.72
C ALA A 219 0.10 -9.16 0.65
N THR A 220 -0.94 -8.38 0.94
CA THR A 220 -1.37 -7.24 0.11
C THR A 220 -1.46 -5.99 0.98
N THR A 221 -0.62 -4.99 0.68
CA THR A 221 -0.66 -3.70 1.39
C THR A 221 -1.98 -2.98 1.15
N VAL A 222 -2.59 -2.50 2.23
CA VAL A 222 -3.78 -1.65 2.22
C VAL A 222 -3.34 -0.19 2.16
N ALA A 223 -4.05 0.62 1.39
CA ALA A 223 -3.81 2.07 1.36
C ALA A 223 -4.30 2.71 2.67
N SER A 224 -3.37 2.95 3.60
CA SER A 224 -3.63 3.55 4.91
C SER A 224 -2.98 4.92 5.06
N TYR A 225 -3.60 5.76 5.89
CA TYR A 225 -3.18 7.15 6.12
C TYR A 225 -3.30 7.47 7.61
N LEU A 226 -2.38 8.27 8.13
CA LEU A 226 -2.51 8.81 9.48
C LEU A 226 -3.43 10.03 9.41
N LYS A 227 -4.48 10.04 10.23
CA LYS A 227 -5.46 11.13 10.27
C LYS A 227 -4.76 12.43 10.64
N ASP A 228 -4.99 13.49 9.87
CA ASP A 228 -4.50 14.85 10.05
C ASP A 228 -2.97 15.06 9.91
N ASP A 229 -2.17 14.00 9.82
CA ASP A 229 -0.73 14.07 9.49
C ASP A 229 -0.44 13.27 8.22
N TRP A 230 -0.80 13.86 7.08
CA TRP A 230 -0.72 13.23 5.75
C TRP A 230 0.70 12.98 5.27
N PHE A 231 1.70 13.58 5.90
CA PHE A 231 3.12 13.49 5.55
C PHE A 231 3.87 12.45 6.40
N ARG A 232 3.19 11.81 7.35
CA ARG A 232 3.78 10.77 8.21
C ARG A 232 3.79 9.41 7.54
N ASP A 233 4.91 8.71 7.69
CA ASP A 233 4.96 7.26 7.63
C ASP A 233 4.64 6.73 9.04
N TRP A 234 3.43 6.24 9.25
CA TRP A 234 3.07 5.60 10.51
C TRP A 234 3.41 4.11 10.51
N GLY A 235 3.70 3.55 9.33
CA GLY A 235 3.74 2.14 9.06
C GLY A 235 2.71 1.68 8.03
N ALA A 236 2.41 0.39 8.06
CA ALA A 236 1.58 -0.24 7.04
C ALA A 236 0.61 -1.27 7.62
N LEU A 237 -0.55 -1.36 6.99
CA LEU A 237 -1.48 -2.46 7.17
C LEU A 237 -1.40 -3.37 5.94
N GLN A 238 -1.23 -4.67 6.16
CA GLN A 238 -1.31 -5.69 5.12
C GLN A 238 -2.46 -6.64 5.40
N ARG A 239 -3.20 -6.99 4.35
CA ARG A 239 -4.11 -8.13 4.37
C ARG A 239 -3.34 -9.38 3.99
N LEU A 240 -3.46 -10.44 4.78
CA LEU A 240 -2.86 -11.74 4.50
C LEU A 240 -3.94 -12.65 3.91
N THR A 241 -3.73 -13.09 2.67
CA THR A 241 -4.67 -13.97 1.96
C THR A 241 -4.03 -15.34 1.76
N PRO A 242 -4.58 -16.43 2.30
CA PRO A 242 -4.02 -17.77 2.11
C PRO A 242 -3.91 -18.13 0.62
N TYR A 243 -2.85 -18.84 0.24
CA TYR A 243 -2.74 -19.38 -1.12
C TYR A 243 -3.78 -20.47 -1.40
N TYR A 244 -4.19 -21.20 -0.37
CA TYR A 244 -5.22 -22.23 -0.41
C TYR A 244 -6.38 -21.82 0.51
N PRO A 245 -7.37 -21.06 0.02
CA PRO A 245 -8.42 -20.47 0.85
C PRO A 245 -9.37 -21.51 1.47
N ASP A 246 -9.48 -22.69 0.85
CA ASP A 246 -10.37 -23.76 1.31
C ASP A 246 -9.70 -24.70 2.33
N ALA A 247 -8.40 -24.49 2.62
CA ALA A 247 -7.68 -25.26 3.62
C ALA A 247 -8.29 -25.04 5.02
N GLN A 248 -8.49 -26.12 5.76
CA GLN A 248 -9.05 -26.10 7.11
C GLN A 248 -7.97 -26.37 8.16
N PRO A 249 -8.17 -25.91 9.42
CA PRO A 249 -7.32 -26.30 10.53
C PRO A 249 -7.26 -27.82 10.68
N ALA A 250 -6.10 -28.34 11.11
CA ALA A 250 -5.93 -29.77 11.36
C ALA A 250 -6.57 -30.21 12.68
N ASP A 251 -7.19 -31.39 12.68
CA ASP A 251 -7.63 -32.07 13.91
C ASP A 251 -6.42 -32.72 14.59
N LEU A 252 -5.97 -32.15 15.71
CA LEU A 252 -4.80 -32.62 16.42
C LEU A 252 -5.14 -33.83 17.30
N ASN A 253 -4.44 -34.95 17.09
CA ASN A 253 -4.45 -36.07 18.03
C ASN A 253 -3.38 -35.84 19.10
N LEU A 254 -3.82 -35.52 20.30
CA LEU A 254 -2.95 -35.17 21.43
C LEU A 254 -2.81 -36.34 22.39
N GLY A 255 -1.64 -36.43 23.04
CA GLY A 255 -1.37 -37.42 24.06
C GLY A 255 -0.45 -36.88 25.14
N THR A 256 -0.31 -37.63 26.22
CA THR A 256 0.60 -37.30 27.31
C THR A 256 1.53 -38.48 27.56
N VAL A 257 2.79 -38.19 27.85
CA VAL A 257 3.80 -39.20 28.16
C VAL A 257 4.73 -38.71 29.26
N THR A 258 5.05 -39.60 30.20
CA THR A 258 6.03 -39.31 31.26
C THR A 258 7.44 -39.57 30.73
N ARG A 259 8.35 -38.61 30.92
CA ARG A 259 9.76 -38.66 30.53
C ARG A 259 10.65 -38.26 31.71
N SER A 260 11.94 -38.59 31.65
CA SER A 260 12.90 -38.09 32.65
C SER A 260 13.15 -36.59 32.46
N GLY A 261 13.55 -35.88 33.52
CA GLY A 261 13.85 -34.44 33.43
C GLY A 261 15.07 -34.07 32.58
N LEU A 262 15.88 -35.06 32.19
CA LEU A 262 17.03 -34.91 31.29
C LEU A 262 16.75 -35.43 29.87
N TRP A 263 15.54 -35.93 29.62
CA TRP A 263 15.19 -36.47 28.32
C TRP A 263 15.10 -35.35 27.27
N SER A 264 15.77 -35.56 26.13
CA SER A 264 15.65 -34.72 24.94
C SER A 264 15.46 -35.65 23.73
N PRO A 265 14.37 -35.53 22.96
CA PRO A 265 14.06 -36.47 21.87
C PRO A 265 15.06 -36.42 20.72
N ALA A 266 15.65 -35.24 20.48
CA ALA A 266 16.69 -34.93 19.52
C ALA A 266 16.91 -33.40 19.56
N PRO A 267 18.01 -32.87 18.99
CA PRO A 267 18.13 -31.45 18.71
C PRO A 267 16.98 -30.95 17.81
N LEU A 268 16.47 -29.74 18.08
CA LEU A 268 15.58 -29.05 17.15
C LEU A 268 16.33 -28.72 15.85
N ARG A 269 15.63 -28.74 14.71
CA ARG A 269 16.17 -28.23 13.45
C ARG A 269 16.53 -26.75 13.63
N ARG A 270 17.79 -26.41 13.37
CA ARG A 270 18.33 -25.03 13.40
C ARG A 270 19.34 -24.92 12.25
N GLY A 271 19.16 -23.98 11.33
CA GLY A 271 19.94 -23.83 10.09
C GLY A 271 19.41 -24.71 8.97
#